data_AF-A0A7X8UFL1-F1
#
_entry.id   AF-A0A7X8UFL1-F1
#
_cell.length_a   1.000
_cell.length_b   1.000
_cell.length_c   1.000
_cell.angle_alpha   90.00
_cell.angle_beta   90.00
_cell.angle_gamma   90.00
#
_symmetry.space_group_name_H-M   'P 1'
#
loop_
_entity.id
_entity.type
_entity.pdbx_description
1 polymer ?
#
loop_
_entity_poly.entity_id
_entity_poly.type
_entity_poly.pdbx_seq_one_letter_code
_entity_poly.pdbx_strand_id
1 'polypeptide(L)'
;MADLNADLKELLSRTELVVFPEDYVAVDLPVGTHPIPGEWFRPATTRFALIVQEPKSVTMVVPRRKWLRMKGMLEKYDVKGLVKIIGFDKKLSLVTTGYMCAVGTVLSDNGIRAVPTSTFKSDQIIVPKEELPRAVRVLREFLAACRKKPARTPVKKGAARPAGKKSPVPAARKKG
;
A
#
# COMPACT_ATOMS: atom_id res chain seq x y z
N MET A 1 -16.22 -5.82 1.18
CA MET A 1 -14.95 -5.64 0.46
C MET A 1 -15.18 -6.00 -0.99
N ALA A 2 -14.73 -5.17 -1.93
CA ALA A 2 -14.76 -5.51 -3.35
C ALA A 2 -13.99 -6.82 -3.60
N ASP A 3 -14.43 -7.62 -4.57
CA ASP A 3 -13.73 -8.84 -4.95
C ASP A 3 -12.35 -8.48 -5.52
N LEU A 4 -11.30 -8.85 -4.78
CA LEU A 4 -9.92 -8.71 -5.23
C LEU A 4 -9.65 -9.73 -6.34
N ASN A 5 -9.01 -9.29 -7.42
CA ASN A 5 -8.55 -10.23 -8.44
C ASN A 5 -7.51 -11.22 -7.86
N ALA A 6 -7.33 -12.36 -8.52
CA ALA A 6 -6.50 -13.46 -8.02
C ALA A 6 -5.04 -13.04 -7.81
N ASP A 7 -4.47 -12.30 -8.76
CA ASP A 7 -3.07 -11.87 -8.75
C ASP A 7 -2.78 -10.92 -7.57
N LEU A 8 -3.67 -9.95 -7.34
CA LEU A 8 -3.58 -9.03 -6.23
C LEU A 8 -3.74 -9.75 -4.89
N LYS A 9 -4.65 -10.73 -4.81
CA LYS A 9 -4.82 -11.55 -3.62
C LYS A 9 -3.58 -12.38 -3.33
N GLU A 10 -2.96 -12.97 -4.34
CA GLU A 10 -1.69 -13.70 -4.22
C GLU A 10 -0.57 -12.78 -3.71
N LEU A 11 -0.43 -11.60 -4.32
CA LEU A 11 0.54 -10.60 -3.92
C LEU A 11 0.36 -10.20 -2.45
N LEU A 12 -0.85 -9.80 -2.05
CA LEU A 12 -1.20 -9.44 -0.67
C LEU A 12 -0.99 -10.61 0.31
N SER A 13 -1.29 -11.84 -0.09
CA SER A 13 -1.11 -13.00 0.79
C SER A 13 0.35 -13.22 1.21
N ARG A 14 1.29 -12.82 0.34
CA ARG A 14 2.73 -12.95 0.58
C ARG A 14 3.32 -11.73 1.27
N THR A 15 2.61 -10.60 1.32
CA THR A 15 3.07 -9.38 1.96
C THR A 15 3.26 -9.56 3.47
N GLU A 16 4.32 -8.95 3.98
CA GLU A 16 4.62 -8.74 5.38
C GLU A 16 4.67 -7.24 5.71
N LEU A 17 4.28 -6.92 6.95
CA LEU A 17 4.32 -5.55 7.45
C LEU A 17 5.61 -5.31 8.22
N VAL A 18 6.28 -4.20 7.91
CA VAL A 18 7.46 -3.73 8.61
C VAL A 18 7.14 -2.40 9.29
N VAL A 19 7.08 -2.40 10.62
CA VAL A 19 6.90 -1.16 11.39
C VAL A 19 8.25 -0.55 11.67
N PHE A 20 8.43 0.72 11.29
CA PHE A 20 9.69 1.41 11.52
C PHE A 20 9.81 1.76 13.02
N PRO A 21 10.99 1.59 13.63
CA PRO A 21 11.13 1.68 15.09
C PRO A 21 11.02 3.12 15.60
N GLU A 22 11.45 4.10 14.82
CA GLU A 22 11.51 5.51 15.25
C GLU A 22 10.12 6.17 15.27
N ASP A 23 9.96 7.19 16.11
CA ASP A 23 8.84 8.12 15.98
C ASP A 23 9.21 9.19 14.95
N TYR A 24 8.24 9.56 14.12
CA TYR A 24 8.41 10.56 13.07
C TYR A 24 7.52 11.77 13.36
N VAL A 25 7.87 12.89 12.76
CA VAL A 25 7.10 14.14 12.83
C VAL A 25 6.77 14.55 11.41
N ALA A 26 5.50 14.85 11.16
CA ALA A 26 5.05 15.49 9.93
C ALA A 26 5.08 17.01 10.11
N VAL A 27 5.79 17.69 9.22
CA VAL A 27 6.05 19.13 9.26
C VAL A 27 5.69 19.73 7.92
N ASP A 28 4.99 20.85 7.95
CA ASP A 28 4.78 21.72 6.80
C ASP A 28 5.66 22.96 6.91
N LEU A 29 6.34 23.32 5.83
CA LEU A 29 7.25 24.46 5.75
C LEU A 29 6.83 25.36 4.59
N PRO A 30 6.96 26.70 4.71
CA PRO A 30 6.69 27.59 3.59
C PRO A 30 7.76 27.45 2.49
N VAL A 31 7.39 27.81 1.26
CA VAL A 31 8.37 27.96 0.17
C VAL A 31 9.37 29.08 0.53
N GLY A 32 10.65 28.88 0.20
CA GLY A 32 11.71 29.83 0.52
C GLY A 32 12.35 29.62 1.89
N THR A 33 11.95 28.58 2.62
CA THR A 33 12.67 28.11 3.80
C THR A 33 14.13 27.78 3.46
N HIS A 34 15.05 28.02 4.39
CA HIS A 34 16.47 27.70 4.22
C HIS A 34 16.67 26.25 3.73
N PRO A 35 17.70 26.01 2.90
CA PRO A 35 18.04 24.67 2.45
C PRO A 35 18.20 23.70 3.62
N ILE A 36 17.52 22.56 3.54
CA ILE A 36 17.65 21.51 4.55
C ILE A 36 19.00 20.81 4.32
N PRO A 37 19.91 20.78 5.31
CA PRO A 37 21.25 20.26 5.06
C PRO A 37 21.22 18.76 4.76
N GLY A 38 21.95 18.32 3.73
CA GLY A 38 21.92 16.93 3.25
C GLY A 38 22.42 15.91 4.27
N GLU A 39 23.26 16.34 5.23
CA GLU A 39 23.79 15.48 6.30
C GLU A 39 22.69 14.86 7.17
N TRP A 40 21.51 15.47 7.17
CA TRP A 40 20.35 15.06 7.94
C TRP A 40 19.67 13.83 7.34
N PHE A 41 20.03 13.43 6.13
CA PHE A 41 19.47 12.27 5.45
C PHE A 41 20.49 11.16 5.23
N ARG A 42 21.64 11.21 5.91
CA ARG A 42 22.66 10.16 5.85
C ARG A 42 22.05 8.79 6.23
N PRO A 43 22.26 7.73 5.42
CA PRO A 43 21.71 6.40 5.69
C PRO A 43 22.10 5.84 7.07
N ALA A 44 23.32 6.15 7.54
CA ALA A 44 23.82 5.70 8.84
C ALA A 44 22.97 6.21 10.03
N THR A 45 22.22 7.30 9.86
CA THR A 45 21.46 7.94 10.95
C THR A 45 19.98 8.13 10.63
N THR A 46 19.53 7.77 9.43
CA THR A 46 18.17 8.05 8.94
C THR A 46 17.66 6.82 8.22
N ARG A 47 16.72 6.10 8.83
CA ARG A 47 16.09 4.94 8.19
C ARG A 47 14.98 5.31 7.24
N PHE A 48 14.30 6.43 7.51
CA PHE A 48 13.23 6.95 6.70
C PHE A 48 13.22 8.47 6.79
N ALA A 49 13.04 9.11 5.64
CA ALA A 49 12.70 10.51 5.53
C ALA A 49 11.90 10.70 4.24
N LEU A 50 10.92 11.58 4.29
CA LEU A 50 10.13 11.99 3.14
C LEU A 50 10.21 13.51 3.05
N ILE A 51 10.43 14.01 1.84
CA ILE A 51 10.36 15.43 1.52
C ILE A 51 9.55 15.53 0.24
N VAL A 52 8.47 16.31 0.29
CA VAL A 52 7.62 16.58 -0.88
C VAL A 52 7.60 18.10 -1.03
N GLN A 53 8.11 18.57 -2.16
CA GLN A 53 8.03 19.98 -2.52
C GLN A 53 6.77 20.20 -3.35
N GLU A 54 5.88 21.02 -2.81
CA GLU A 54 4.65 21.46 -3.46
C GLU A 54 4.82 22.93 -3.90
N PRO A 55 3.94 23.46 -4.77
CA PRO A 55 4.07 24.84 -5.26
C PRO A 55 4.07 25.91 -4.16
N LYS A 56 3.49 25.64 -2.98
CA LYS A 56 3.30 26.60 -1.88
C LYS A 56 3.83 26.12 -0.53
N SER A 57 4.35 24.90 -0.45
CA SER A 57 4.70 24.23 0.80
C SER A 57 5.78 23.19 0.56
N VAL A 58 6.51 22.86 1.62
CA VAL A 58 7.38 21.69 1.67
C VAL A 58 6.92 20.83 2.82
N THR A 59 6.35 19.67 2.49
CA THR A 59 5.99 18.66 3.48
C THR A 59 7.21 17.80 3.79
N MET A 60 7.50 17.62 5.07
CA MET A 60 8.55 16.74 5.55
C MET A 60 8.00 15.71 6.53
N VAL A 61 8.46 14.47 6.41
CA VAL A 61 8.31 13.46 7.46
C VAL A 61 9.67 12.95 7.84
N VAL A 62 10.12 13.27 9.06
CA VAL A 62 11.49 13.00 9.53
C VAL A 62 11.49 12.41 10.94
N PRO A 63 12.55 11.70 11.34
CA PRO A 63 12.67 11.21 12.71
C PRO A 63 12.56 12.35 13.73
N ARG A 64 11.80 12.14 14.81
CA ARG A 64 11.57 13.15 15.85
C ARG A 64 12.86 13.72 16.42
N ARG A 65 13.86 12.86 16.67
CA ARG A 65 15.19 13.27 17.17
C ARG A 65 15.90 14.25 16.25
N LYS A 66 15.69 14.11 14.93
CA LYS A 66 16.25 15.04 13.94
C LYS A 66 15.44 16.31 13.97
N TRP A 67 14.12 16.24 13.85
CA TRP A 67 13.27 17.42 13.95
C TRP A 67 13.61 18.34 15.14
N LEU A 68 13.81 17.76 16.33
CA LEU A 68 14.15 18.54 17.53
C LEU A 68 15.47 19.33 17.43
N ARG A 69 16.45 18.84 16.66
CA ARG A 69 17.71 19.56 16.38
C ARG A 69 17.52 20.62 15.30
N MET A 70 16.58 20.39 14.37
CA MET A 70 16.38 21.15 13.13
C MET A 70 15.50 22.38 13.35
N LYS A 71 14.47 22.25 14.20
CA LYS A 71 13.42 23.25 14.35
C LYS A 71 13.92 24.65 14.77
N GLY A 72 15.10 24.75 15.39
CA GLY A 72 15.70 26.04 15.76
C GLY A 72 16.33 26.80 14.60
N MET A 73 16.55 26.14 13.46
CA MET A 73 17.10 26.74 12.24
C MET A 73 16.01 27.26 11.29
N LEU A 74 14.74 27.05 11.63
CA LEU A 74 13.60 27.33 10.77
C LEU A 74 12.75 28.43 11.40
N GLU A 75 12.48 29.50 10.65
CA GLU A 75 11.71 30.64 11.14
C GLU A 75 10.22 30.33 11.28
N LYS A 76 9.67 29.56 10.34
CA LYS A 76 8.25 29.26 10.24
C LYS A 76 8.05 27.79 9.87
N TYR A 77 7.17 27.12 10.58
CA TYR A 77 6.78 25.74 10.34
C TYR A 77 5.46 25.44 11.04
N ASP A 78 4.73 24.44 10.54
CA ASP A 78 3.58 23.85 11.22
C ASP A 78 3.83 22.36 11.47
N VAL A 79 3.49 21.88 12.67
CA VAL A 79 3.72 20.48 13.08
C VAL A 79 2.38 19.80 13.28
N LYS A 80 2.09 18.78 12.46
CA LYS A 80 0.81 18.05 12.50
C LYS A 80 0.77 16.92 13.53
N GLY A 81 1.88 16.63 14.21
CA GLY A 81 1.96 15.65 15.30
C GLY A 81 2.93 14.50 15.05
N LEU A 82 2.86 13.48 15.92
CA LEU A 82 3.70 12.28 15.81
C LEU A 82 3.04 11.24 14.90
N VAL A 83 3.85 10.67 14.02
CA VAL A 83 3.41 9.64 13.08
C VAL A 83 4.33 8.43 13.14
N LYS A 84 3.81 7.30 12.65
CA LYS A 84 4.52 6.03 12.51
C LYS A 84 4.46 5.59 11.05
N ILE A 85 5.53 4.93 10.62
CA ILE A 85 5.66 4.43 9.25
C ILE A 85 5.50 2.91 9.28
N ILE A 86 4.59 2.41 8.44
CA ILE A 86 4.41 1.00 8.19
C ILE A 86 4.79 0.77 6.72
N GLY A 87 5.87 0.03 6.48
CA GLY A 87 6.27 -0.39 5.16
C GLY A 87 5.72 -1.77 4.81
N PHE A 88 5.61 -2.04 3.51
CA PHE A 88 5.34 -3.37 2.98
C PHE A 88 6.65 -3.97 2.45
N ASP A 89 6.95 -5.22 2.80
CA ASP A 89 8.21 -5.90 2.44
C ASP A 89 8.36 -6.12 0.91
N LYS A 90 7.24 -6.14 0.18
CA LYS A 90 7.23 -6.43 -1.24
C LYS A 90 7.81 -5.30 -2.06
N LYS A 91 8.73 -5.72 -2.94
CA LYS A 91 9.15 -4.92 -4.08
C LYS A 91 8.02 -4.91 -5.08
N LEU A 92 7.26 -3.83 -5.08
CA LEU A 92 6.16 -3.64 -6.01
C LEU A 92 6.71 -3.06 -7.31
N SER A 93 6.21 -3.57 -8.43
CA SER A 93 6.42 -2.91 -9.70
C SER A 93 5.64 -1.60 -9.70
N LEU A 94 6.18 -0.55 -10.33
CA LEU A 94 5.51 0.75 -10.47
C LEU A 94 4.14 0.66 -11.16
N VAL A 95 3.88 -0.44 -11.88
CA VAL A 95 2.62 -0.69 -12.59
C VAL A 95 1.65 -1.59 -11.82
N THR A 96 1.92 -1.89 -10.53
CA THR A 96 1.02 -2.73 -9.74
C THR A 96 -0.27 -1.97 -9.41
N THR A 97 -1.37 -2.35 -10.04
CA THR A 97 -2.68 -1.71 -9.84
C THR A 97 -3.43 -2.31 -8.65
N GLY A 98 -4.20 -1.46 -7.95
CA GLY A 98 -5.14 -1.90 -6.90
C GLY A 98 -4.53 -2.22 -5.53
N TYR A 99 -3.21 -2.40 -5.41
CA TYR A 99 -2.56 -2.73 -4.14
C TYR A 99 -2.83 -1.70 -3.03
N MET A 100 -2.46 -0.44 -3.26
CA MET A 100 -2.71 0.63 -2.29
C MET A 100 -4.19 0.98 -2.14
N CYS A 101 -5.01 0.72 -3.16
CA CYS A 101 -6.46 0.87 -3.07
C CYS A 101 -7.06 -0.13 -2.07
N ALA A 102 -6.65 -1.40 -2.14
CA ALA A 102 -7.12 -2.45 -1.23
C ALA A 102 -6.68 -2.17 0.22
N VAL A 103 -5.41 -1.79 0.42
CA VAL A 103 -4.89 -1.37 1.73
C VAL A 103 -5.63 -0.15 2.26
N GLY A 104 -5.81 0.89 1.42
CA GLY A 104 -6.50 2.13 1.79
C GLY A 104 -7.96 1.91 2.16
N THR A 105 -8.67 1.06 1.41
CA THR A 105 -10.06 0.69 1.68
C THR A 105 -10.18 0.02 3.06
N VAL A 106 -9.31 -0.95 3.35
CA VAL A 106 -9.30 -1.65 4.64
C VAL A 106 -9.06 -0.71 5.82
N LEU A 107 -8.14 0.26 5.68
CA LEU A 107 -7.89 1.26 6.71
C LEU A 107 -9.06 2.22 6.87
N SER A 108 -9.62 2.70 5.76
CA SER A 108 -10.76 3.63 5.74
C SER A 108 -12.03 3.00 6.32
N ASP A 109 -12.35 1.75 5.96
CA ASP A 109 -13.49 1.00 6.50
C ASP A 109 -13.39 0.82 8.02
N ASN A 110 -12.18 0.90 8.56
CA ASN A 110 -11.91 0.86 9.98
C ASN A 110 -11.69 2.26 10.58
N GLY A 111 -11.96 3.35 9.87
CA GLY A 111 -11.79 4.72 10.36
C GLY A 111 -10.37 5.04 10.81
N ILE A 112 -9.37 4.47 10.13
CA ILE A 112 -7.94 4.69 10.40
C ILE A 112 -7.42 5.69 9.39
N ARG A 113 -6.83 6.78 9.89
CA ARG A 113 -6.21 7.82 9.06
C ARG A 113 -4.85 7.34 8.62
N ALA A 114 -4.63 7.33 7.31
CA ALA A 114 -3.35 6.95 6.74
C ALA A 114 -3.04 7.81 5.51
N VAL A 115 -1.78 8.20 5.37
CA VAL A 115 -1.24 8.84 4.16
C VAL A 115 -0.42 7.79 3.41
N PRO A 116 -0.86 7.35 2.23
CA PRO A 116 -0.09 6.45 1.40
C PRO A 116 1.13 7.17 0.81
N THR A 117 2.27 6.49 0.80
CA THR A 117 3.50 7.00 0.20
C THR A 117 4.18 5.90 -0.57
N SER A 118 4.47 6.15 -1.85
CA SER A 118 5.15 5.20 -2.72
C SER A 118 6.57 5.67 -2.96
N THR A 119 7.52 4.74 -2.87
CA THR A 119 8.89 4.94 -3.35
C THR A 119 9.11 4.09 -4.60
N PHE A 120 10.30 4.21 -5.19
CA PHE A 120 10.65 3.36 -6.32
C PHE A 120 10.64 1.85 -6.00
N LYS A 121 10.91 1.46 -4.75
CA LYS A 121 11.10 0.05 -4.38
C LYS A 121 9.98 -0.53 -3.54
N SER A 122 9.26 0.29 -2.81
CA SER A 122 8.21 -0.19 -1.91
C SER A 122 7.21 0.92 -1.61
N ASP A 123 6.03 0.48 -1.22
CA ASP A 123 5.02 1.34 -0.64
C ASP A 123 5.14 1.36 0.87
N GLN A 124 4.73 2.48 1.46
CA GLN A 124 4.54 2.66 2.87
C GLN A 124 3.24 3.40 3.13
N ILE A 125 2.80 3.36 4.37
CA ILE A 125 1.75 4.23 4.89
C ILE A 125 2.27 4.95 6.12
N ILE A 126 1.85 6.19 6.25
CA ILE A 126 2.10 7.05 7.40
C ILE A 126 0.81 7.12 8.19
N VAL A 127 0.85 6.71 9.46
CA VAL A 127 -0.31 6.71 10.35
C VAL A 127 -0.04 7.57 11.59
N PRO A 128 -1.05 8.22 12.18
CA PRO A 128 -0.91 8.84 13.50
C PRO A 128 -0.37 7.83 14.51
N LYS A 129 0.52 8.27 15.41
CA LYS A 129 1.19 7.37 16.35
C LYS A 129 0.19 6.60 17.23
N GLU A 130 -0.87 7.28 17.65
CA GLU A 130 -1.95 6.73 18.47
C GLU A 130 -2.76 5.63 17.75
N GLU A 131 -2.78 5.63 16.41
CA GLU A 131 -3.53 4.65 15.61
C GLU A 131 -2.70 3.41 15.24
N LEU A 132 -1.38 3.44 15.47
CA LEU A 132 -0.47 2.36 15.05
C LEU A 132 -0.92 0.95 15.47
N PRO A 133 -1.28 0.67 16.75
CA PRO A 133 -1.64 -0.68 17.16
C PRO A 133 -2.87 -1.21 16.39
N ARG A 134 -3.86 -0.33 16.18
CA ARG A 134 -5.09 -0.65 15.46
C ARG A 134 -4.82 -0.87 13.98
N ALA A 135 -4.02 -0.01 13.36
CA ALA A 135 -3.63 -0.13 11.95
C ALA A 135 -2.89 -1.45 11.68
N VAL A 136 -1.91 -1.79 12.52
CA VAL A 136 -1.14 -3.04 12.38
C VAL A 136 -2.05 -4.26 12.55
N ARG A 137 -2.97 -4.25 13.52
CA ARG A 137 -3.91 -5.35 13.74
C ARG A 137 -4.79 -5.57 12.50
N VAL A 138 -5.48 -4.52 12.05
CA VAL A 138 -6.40 -4.57 10.91
C VAL A 138 -5.69 -5.03 9.63
N LEU A 139 -4.50 -4.50 9.36
CA LEU A 139 -3.72 -4.90 8.20
C LEU A 139 -3.26 -6.35 8.28
N ARG A 140 -2.82 -6.83 9.46
CA ARG A 140 -2.43 -8.24 9.63
C ARG A 140 -3.61 -9.18 9.41
N GLU A 141 -4.78 -8.84 9.94
CA GLU A 141 -6.01 -9.62 9.73
C GLU A 141 -6.39 -9.69 8.25
N PHE A 142 -6.31 -8.55 7.56
CA PHE A 142 -6.54 -8.48 6.12
C PHE A 142 -5.56 -9.35 5.31
N LEU A 143 -4.25 -9.21 5.54
CA LEU A 143 -3.24 -10.01 4.84
C LEU A 143 -3.40 -11.51 5.16
N ALA A 144 -3.77 -11.86 6.40
CA ALA A 144 -4.06 -13.23 6.79
C ALA A 144 -5.31 -13.80 6.09
N ALA A 145 -6.35 -12.99 5.88
CA ALA A 145 -7.53 -13.38 5.12
C ALA A 145 -7.19 -13.67 3.65
N CYS A 146 -6.25 -12.92 3.05
CA CYS A 146 -5.75 -13.19 1.71
C CYS A 146 -5.01 -14.54 1.59
N ARG A 147 -4.37 -15.02 2.67
CA ARG A 147 -3.67 -16.32 2.71
C ARG A 147 -4.61 -17.52 2.77
N LYS A 148 -5.81 -17.36 3.31
CA LYS A 148 -6.78 -18.45 3.37
C LYS A 148 -7.23 -18.77 1.95
N LYS A 149 -6.85 -19.96 1.45
CA LYS A 149 -7.43 -20.51 0.22
C LYS A 149 -8.95 -20.47 0.36
N PRO A 150 -9.72 -20.00 -0.64
CA PRO A 150 -11.14 -20.25 -0.64
C PRO A 150 -11.33 -21.76 -0.52
N ALA A 151 -12.15 -22.20 0.43
CA ALA A 151 -12.55 -23.59 0.52
C ALA A 151 -13.04 -23.99 -0.88
N ARG A 152 -12.40 -24.98 -1.50
CA ARG A 152 -12.87 -25.51 -2.78
C ARG A 152 -14.30 -25.99 -2.55
N THR A 153 -15.29 -25.26 -3.04
CA THR A 153 -16.64 -25.78 -3.17
C THR A 153 -16.51 -27.05 -4.02
N PRO A 154 -16.92 -28.23 -3.53
CA PRO A 154 -16.84 -29.45 -4.32
C PRO A 154 -17.70 -29.22 -5.57
N VAL A 155 -17.03 -29.19 -6.73
CA VAL A 155 -17.72 -29.21 -8.02
C VAL A 155 -18.54 -30.49 -8.04
N LYS A 156 -19.86 -30.37 -7.94
CA LYS A 156 -20.77 -31.48 -8.19
C LYS A 156 -20.47 -32.00 -9.60
N LYS A 157 -19.84 -33.17 -9.69
CA LYS A 157 -19.79 -33.98 -10.92
C LYS A 157 -21.24 -34.39 -11.26
N GLY A 158 -21.96 -33.54 -11.98
CA GLY A 158 -23.16 -33.91 -12.72
C GLY A 158 -22.95 -33.45 -14.17
N ALA A 159 -23.30 -34.19 -15.20
CA ALA A 159 -23.90 -35.51 -15.34
C ALA A 159 -23.43 -36.03 -16.71
N ALA A 160 -23.34 -37.34 -16.84
CA ALA A 160 -23.04 -38.02 -18.09
C ALA A 160 -23.91 -37.49 -19.24
N ARG A 161 -23.27 -37.04 -20.31
CA ARG A 161 -23.93 -36.63 -21.55
C ARG A 161 -24.39 -37.90 -22.29
N PRO A 162 -25.68 -38.12 -22.55
CA PRO A 162 -26.12 -39.31 -23.27
C PRO A 162 -25.67 -39.23 -24.73
N ALA A 163 -25.18 -40.37 -25.22
CA ALA A 163 -24.85 -40.59 -26.61
C ALA A 163 -26.13 -40.70 -27.46
N GLY A 164 -26.16 -40.03 -28.60
CA GLY A 164 -27.20 -40.15 -29.63
C GLY A 164 -27.43 -38.80 -30.32
N LYS A 165 -27.53 -38.66 -31.64
CA LYS A 165 -27.73 -39.61 -32.73
C LYS A 165 -27.00 -39.08 -33.96
N LYS A 166 -26.43 -39.99 -34.76
CA LYS A 166 -26.05 -39.73 -36.17
C LYS A 166 -27.32 -39.48 -36.99
N SER A 167 -27.23 -38.56 -37.97
CA SER A 167 -27.89 -38.55 -39.30
C SER A 167 -27.79 -37.14 -39.92
N PRO A 168 -27.98 -36.96 -41.24
CA PRO A 168 -27.20 -37.50 -42.35
C PRO A 168 -26.66 -36.38 -43.28
N VAL A 169 -25.75 -36.76 -44.17
CA VAL A 169 -25.20 -35.95 -45.27
C VAL A 169 -26.31 -35.54 -46.26
N PRO A 170 -26.34 -34.27 -46.74
CA PRO A 170 -26.95 -33.96 -48.02
C PRO A 170 -25.90 -33.68 -49.10
N ALA A 171 -26.23 -34.17 -50.28
CA ALA A 171 -25.43 -34.28 -51.47
C ALA A 171 -25.09 -32.95 -52.14
N ALA A 172 -24.02 -33.04 -52.94
CA ALA A 172 -23.58 -32.10 -53.95
C ALA A 172 -24.71 -31.43 -54.76
N ARG A 173 -24.53 -30.13 -55.05
CA ARG A 173 -25.12 -29.50 -56.24
C ARG A 173 -24.03 -28.82 -57.06
N LYS A 174 -23.88 -29.33 -58.28
CA LYS A 174 -23.06 -28.80 -59.38
C LYS A 174 -23.68 -27.51 -59.95
N LYS A 175 -22.79 -26.61 -60.38
CA LYS A 175 -22.80 -25.76 -61.58
C LYS A 175 -23.97 -24.79 -61.81
N GLY A 176 -23.59 -23.52 -61.85
CA GLY A 176 -24.09 -22.45 -62.71
C GLY A 176 -22.96 -21.46 -62.85
#